data_AF-A0A3D4RRQ1-F1
#
_entry.id   AF-A0A3D4RRQ1-F1
#
_cell.length_a   1.000
_cell.length_b   1.000
_cell.length_c   1.000
_cell.angle_alpha   90.00
_cell.angle_beta   90.00
_cell.angle_gamma   90.00
#
_symmetry.space_group_name_H-M   'P 1'
#
loop_
_entity.id
_entity.type
_entity.pdbx_description
1 polymer ?
#
loop_
_entity_poly.entity_id
_entity_poly.type
_entity_poly.pdbx_seq_one_letter_code
_entity_poly.pdbx_strand_id
1 'polypeptide(L)'
;MQLNWLHITDFHAGQGGQKRLWPQAQQLFFEQLPELQAESGPWDLILFTGDLAFSGQPEQYHQVDELLETLRAEICKLQEQPPILLAVPGNHDLDRSLANAAHNREGLHNHRRWIEDPKLRDIFWDSETSSIRQAVDEAFAEYSKWWKRQAVWTKPPPGLTITEGLLPGDFAATFEKDGIPFGILGLNSAFLQLTDEDYRGKLGIGVEQFHAACGGNGVNWAAGQCANLLITHHPWAWLEPTFQGELLQEIMGGRRFALHLCGHLHQTYSMEQRTGGGDARRLFQTRSLFGLERHGDGLQRRHGLCAGRLEIDTASATGIWQAWPRMYHLTGDDWDIIPDPDLRLDPASGRSSTRPKSFDLRPGCMRASAKTQVQPDVESVAQPDTELAKAISTNLKAAPGLAEHPPGRPELTPVFSFPWACDWGEDDYGPWVAFRIKGLRQVLRWVPPGAFRGERPARAIISRGLWLADTTCTQGLWQAVMGRNPSRFQGQERPVENLSWDDVQDFLQRLNDMLPGLEARLPTEAEWEHGCRASRPGSMSFRRWRKSCTSSQLRFSTGRS
;
A
#
# COMPACT_ATOMS: atom_id res chain seq x y z
N MET A 1 14.05 13.05 -17.15
CA MET A 1 15.13 12.46 -16.32
C MET A 1 14.60 11.22 -15.62
N GLN A 2 15.44 10.31 -15.14
CA GLN A 2 15.00 9.04 -14.56
C GLN A 2 15.66 8.78 -13.20
N LEU A 3 14.89 8.31 -12.24
CA LEU A 3 15.38 7.66 -11.01
C LEU A 3 14.97 6.18 -11.08
N ASN A 4 15.94 5.28 -11.09
CA ASN A 4 15.72 3.84 -11.17
C ASN A 4 16.14 3.16 -9.86
N TRP A 5 15.51 2.05 -9.50
CA TRP A 5 15.87 1.29 -8.32
C TRP A 5 15.69 -0.21 -8.50
N LEU A 6 16.46 -0.97 -7.72
CA LEU A 6 16.21 -2.37 -7.44
C LEU A 6 15.48 -2.47 -6.09
N HIS A 7 14.30 -3.11 -6.07
CA HIS A 7 13.46 -3.31 -4.89
C HIS A 7 13.53 -4.78 -4.45
N ILE A 8 14.10 -4.98 -3.26
CA ILE A 8 14.27 -6.28 -2.59
C ILE A 8 13.56 -6.21 -1.24
N THR A 9 13.04 -7.34 -0.77
CA THR A 9 12.35 -7.43 0.52
C THR A 9 12.37 -8.87 1.01
N ASP A 10 12.19 -9.09 2.30
CA ASP A 10 11.91 -10.41 2.88
C ASP A 10 12.95 -11.46 2.46
N PHE A 11 14.22 -11.23 2.80
CA PHE A 11 15.29 -12.22 2.60
C PHE A 11 15.31 -13.28 3.72
N HIS A 12 14.82 -12.94 4.90
CA HIS A 12 14.69 -13.87 6.03
C HIS A 12 16.01 -14.62 6.31
N ALA A 13 17.12 -13.88 6.44
CA ALA A 13 18.42 -14.47 6.71
C ALA A 13 18.39 -15.35 7.97
N GLY A 14 18.90 -16.57 7.84
CA GLY A 14 18.86 -17.59 8.90
C GLY A 14 17.55 -18.39 8.98
N GLN A 15 16.60 -18.22 8.06
CA GLN A 15 15.39 -19.04 8.02
C GLN A 15 15.71 -20.52 7.80
N GLY A 16 14.96 -21.39 8.48
CA GLY A 16 15.07 -22.85 8.29
C GLY A 16 14.85 -23.24 6.82
N GLY A 17 15.75 -24.05 6.27
CA GLY A 17 15.73 -24.47 4.86
C GLY A 17 16.48 -23.54 3.90
N GLN A 18 16.80 -22.30 4.31
CA GLN A 18 17.56 -21.35 3.48
C GLN A 18 18.92 -21.93 3.08
N LYS A 19 19.68 -22.52 4.00
CA LYS A 19 20.97 -23.16 3.68
C LYS A 19 20.91 -24.21 2.56
N ARG A 20 19.76 -24.89 2.41
CA ARG A 20 19.55 -25.92 1.37
C ARG A 20 19.09 -25.33 0.05
N LEU A 21 18.22 -24.32 0.10
CA LEU A 21 17.48 -23.84 -1.07
C LEU A 21 18.07 -22.55 -1.66
N TRP A 22 18.70 -21.73 -0.81
CA TRP A 22 19.24 -20.44 -1.19
C TRP A 22 20.35 -20.53 -2.25
N PRO A 23 21.32 -21.48 -2.22
CA PRO A 23 22.38 -21.48 -3.24
C PRO A 23 21.85 -21.53 -4.69
N GLN A 24 20.82 -22.34 -4.96
CA GLN A 24 20.16 -22.38 -6.27
C GLN A 24 19.37 -21.09 -6.55
N ALA A 25 18.62 -20.60 -5.56
CA ALA A 25 17.84 -19.38 -5.74
C ALA A 25 18.72 -18.14 -5.96
N GLN A 26 19.84 -18.06 -5.25
CA GLN A 26 20.86 -17.01 -5.33
C GLN A 26 21.50 -16.98 -6.71
N GLN A 27 21.83 -18.14 -7.28
CA GLN A 27 22.37 -18.21 -8.63
C GLN A 27 21.41 -17.58 -9.65
N LEU A 28 20.14 -18.02 -9.65
CA LEU A 28 19.10 -17.47 -10.54
C LEU A 28 18.88 -15.96 -10.31
N PHE A 29 18.89 -15.53 -9.04
CA PHE A 29 18.75 -14.11 -8.69
C PHE A 29 19.81 -13.26 -9.39
N PHE A 30 21.08 -13.67 -9.30
CA PHE A 30 22.19 -12.92 -9.90
C PHE A 30 22.24 -13.02 -11.42
N GLU A 31 21.92 -14.20 -11.98
CA GLU A 31 21.82 -14.41 -13.43
C GLU A 31 20.74 -13.52 -14.08
N GLN A 32 19.67 -13.18 -13.36
CA GLN A 32 18.60 -12.33 -13.85
C GLN A 32 18.92 -10.82 -13.86
N LEU A 33 19.87 -10.36 -13.02
CA LEU A 33 20.13 -8.92 -12.85
C LEU A 33 20.51 -8.18 -14.14
N PRO A 34 21.37 -8.71 -15.03
CA PRO A 34 21.75 -8.02 -16.27
C PRO A 34 20.54 -7.75 -17.18
N GLU A 35 19.66 -8.73 -17.36
CA GLU A 35 18.46 -8.56 -18.18
C GLU A 35 17.48 -7.57 -17.54
N LEU A 36 17.25 -7.71 -16.23
CA LEU A 36 16.36 -6.79 -15.51
C LEU A 36 16.87 -5.34 -15.58
N GLN A 37 18.18 -5.13 -15.46
CA GLN A 37 18.78 -3.80 -15.61
C GLN A 37 18.73 -3.31 -17.06
N ALA A 38 18.92 -4.17 -18.05
CA ALA A 38 18.81 -3.78 -19.46
C ALA A 38 17.42 -3.22 -19.80
N GLU A 39 16.37 -3.75 -19.18
CA GLU A 39 15.00 -3.26 -19.37
C GLU A 39 14.66 -2.03 -18.50
N SER A 40 15.07 -2.05 -17.24
CA SER A 40 14.70 -1.02 -16.25
C SER A 40 15.68 0.16 -16.17
N GLY A 41 16.85 0.05 -16.81
CA GLY A 41 17.94 1.01 -16.77
C GLY A 41 18.88 0.81 -15.56
N PRO A 42 20.05 1.48 -15.55
CA PRO A 42 20.99 1.44 -14.42
C PRO A 42 20.31 1.91 -13.14
N TRP A 43 20.56 1.24 -12.03
CA TRP A 43 19.88 1.51 -10.77
C TRP A 43 20.61 2.56 -9.95
N ASP A 44 19.88 3.56 -9.47
CA ASP A 44 20.41 4.59 -8.57
C ASP A 44 20.29 4.15 -7.11
N LEU A 45 19.29 3.33 -6.81
CA LEU A 45 18.97 2.88 -5.45
C LEU A 45 18.85 1.35 -5.40
N ILE A 46 19.27 0.78 -4.27
CA ILE A 46 18.76 -0.50 -3.77
C ILE A 46 17.84 -0.18 -2.59
N LEU A 47 16.57 -0.56 -2.70
CA LEU A 47 15.57 -0.39 -1.65
C LEU A 47 15.30 -1.75 -1.01
N PHE A 48 15.57 -1.87 0.29
CA PHE A 48 15.28 -3.06 1.08
C PHE A 48 14.12 -2.80 2.03
N THR A 49 12.92 -3.31 1.71
CA THR A 49 11.69 -2.99 2.46
C THR A 49 11.37 -3.96 3.58
N GLY A 50 12.36 -4.29 4.41
CA GLY A 50 12.20 -5.09 5.62
C GLY A 50 12.38 -6.60 5.47
N ASP A 51 12.36 -7.27 6.62
CA ASP A 51 12.58 -8.70 6.80
C ASP A 51 13.91 -9.17 6.19
N LEU A 52 14.99 -8.47 6.54
CA LEU A 52 16.34 -8.82 6.15
C LEU A 52 16.79 -10.08 6.91
N ALA A 53 16.58 -10.09 8.22
CA ALA A 53 16.84 -11.18 9.14
C ALA A 53 15.55 -11.95 9.44
N PHE A 54 15.66 -13.22 9.85
CA PHE A 54 14.50 -14.05 10.19
C PHE A 54 14.01 -13.86 11.63
N SER A 55 14.88 -13.47 12.56
CA SER A 55 14.56 -13.31 13.99
C SER A 55 15.44 -12.30 14.70
N GLY A 56 15.96 -11.31 13.98
CA GLY A 56 16.77 -10.20 14.50
C GLY A 56 18.10 -10.60 15.16
N GLN A 57 18.65 -11.79 14.89
CA GLN A 57 19.88 -12.25 15.52
C GLN A 57 21.14 -11.71 14.82
N PRO A 58 22.25 -11.44 15.56
CA PRO A 58 23.47 -10.90 14.98
C PRO A 58 24.02 -11.69 13.78
N GLU A 59 24.04 -13.01 13.85
CA GLU A 59 24.57 -13.89 12.79
C GLU A 59 23.72 -13.87 11.51
N GLN A 60 22.45 -13.46 11.60
CA GLN A 60 21.58 -13.30 10.45
C GLN A 60 21.97 -12.04 9.67
N TYR A 61 22.34 -10.97 10.36
CA TYR A 61 22.84 -9.75 9.72
C TYR A 61 24.20 -9.95 9.03
N HIS A 62 25.04 -10.86 9.51
CA HIS A 62 26.25 -11.24 8.77
C HIS A 62 25.92 -11.91 7.41
N GLN A 63 24.87 -12.74 7.36
CA GLN A 63 24.42 -13.35 6.09
C GLN A 63 23.79 -12.29 5.16
N VAL A 64 23.14 -11.27 5.72
CA VAL A 64 22.68 -10.11 4.95
C VAL A 64 23.87 -9.37 4.35
N ASP A 65 24.94 -9.15 5.13
CA ASP A 65 26.17 -8.51 4.63
C ASP A 65 26.79 -9.31 3.48
N GLU A 66 26.88 -10.65 3.58
CA GLU A 66 27.39 -11.53 2.50
C GLU A 66 26.55 -11.43 1.21
N LEU A 67 25.22 -11.42 1.34
CA LEU A 67 24.30 -11.23 0.21
C LEU A 67 24.55 -9.87 -0.45
N LEU A 68 24.56 -8.81 0.37
CA LEU A 68 24.77 -7.47 -0.11
C LEU A 68 26.14 -7.38 -0.80
N GLU A 69 27.24 -7.82 -0.19
CA GLU A 69 28.58 -7.72 -0.78
C GLU A 69 28.64 -8.36 -2.18
N THR A 70 28.00 -9.52 -2.33
CA THR A 70 27.86 -10.21 -3.62
C THR A 70 27.04 -9.36 -4.60
N LEU A 71 25.88 -8.84 -4.16
CA LEU A 71 25.03 -7.96 -4.97
C LEU A 71 25.77 -6.70 -5.44
N ARG A 72 26.59 -6.10 -4.59
CA ARG A 72 27.43 -4.96 -4.97
C ARG A 72 28.35 -5.33 -6.10
N ALA A 73 29.04 -6.46 -5.95
CA ALA A 73 30.03 -6.92 -6.91
C ALA A 73 29.37 -7.20 -8.25
N GLU A 74 28.19 -7.81 -8.29
CA GLU A 74 27.45 -8.04 -9.52
C GLU A 74 26.97 -6.74 -10.17
N ILE A 75 26.40 -5.80 -9.41
CA ILE A 75 25.93 -4.52 -9.96
C ILE A 75 27.10 -3.68 -10.49
N CYS A 76 28.25 -3.68 -9.82
CA CYS A 76 29.45 -2.98 -10.29
C CYS A 76 30.00 -3.53 -11.62
N LYS A 77 29.60 -4.75 -12.05
CA LYS A 77 29.91 -5.26 -13.40
C LYS A 77 28.98 -4.66 -14.46
N LEU A 78 27.80 -4.19 -14.07
CA LEU A 78 26.75 -3.69 -14.96
C LEU A 78 26.77 -2.17 -15.11
N GLN A 79 27.21 -1.45 -14.07
CA GLN A 79 27.25 0.01 -14.04
C GLN A 79 28.46 0.54 -13.26
N GLU A 80 28.94 1.73 -13.64
CA GLU A 80 30.12 2.35 -13.02
C GLU A 80 29.87 2.86 -11.61
N GLN A 81 28.71 3.53 -11.40
CA GLN A 81 28.36 4.09 -10.10
C GLN A 81 27.57 3.08 -9.29
N PRO A 82 27.96 2.75 -8.06
CA PRO A 82 27.18 1.86 -7.21
C PRO A 82 25.88 2.54 -6.75
N PRO A 83 24.76 1.81 -6.67
CA PRO A 83 23.51 2.35 -6.14
C PRO A 83 23.60 2.66 -4.64
N ILE A 84 22.75 3.58 -4.18
CA ILE A 84 22.57 3.91 -2.76
C ILE A 84 21.69 2.82 -2.12
N LEU A 85 22.18 2.18 -1.06
CA LEU A 85 21.39 1.25 -0.26
C LEU A 85 20.54 2.02 0.76
N LEU A 86 19.23 1.80 0.76
CA LEU A 86 18.29 2.31 1.74
C LEU A 86 17.41 1.17 2.25
N ALA A 87 17.31 1.02 3.56
CA ALA A 87 16.58 -0.09 4.18
C ALA A 87 15.68 0.38 5.32
N VAL A 88 14.52 -0.25 5.46
CA VAL A 88 13.66 -0.18 6.66
C VAL A 88 13.54 -1.57 7.27
N PRO A 89 13.29 -1.70 8.57
CA PRO A 89 13.10 -3.00 9.19
C PRO A 89 11.67 -3.53 8.98
N GLY A 90 11.54 -4.85 8.96
CA GLY A 90 10.29 -5.60 9.04
C GLY A 90 10.08 -6.27 10.39
N ASN A 91 9.03 -7.06 10.50
CA ASN A 91 8.67 -7.73 11.76
C ASN A 91 9.57 -8.92 12.10
N HIS A 92 10.42 -9.40 11.19
CA HIS A 92 11.42 -10.43 11.46
C HIS A 92 12.80 -9.86 11.83
N ASP A 93 13.02 -8.56 11.63
CA ASP A 93 14.28 -7.89 11.96
C ASP A 93 14.45 -7.60 13.47
N LEU A 94 13.40 -7.80 14.26
CA LEU A 94 13.43 -7.63 15.72
C LEU A 94 13.70 -8.94 16.47
N ASP A 95 14.47 -8.84 17.54
CA ASP A 95 14.66 -9.91 18.51
C ASP A 95 13.51 -9.93 19.52
N ARG A 96 12.53 -10.81 19.28
CA ARG A 96 11.40 -11.01 20.18
C ARG A 96 11.81 -11.53 21.56
N SER A 97 12.97 -12.16 21.72
CA SER A 97 13.42 -12.62 23.04
C SER A 97 13.79 -11.43 23.94
N LEU A 98 14.36 -10.38 23.37
CA LEU A 98 14.63 -9.11 24.06
C LEU A 98 13.33 -8.37 24.36
N ALA A 99 12.42 -8.28 23.39
CA ALA A 99 11.10 -7.68 23.62
C ALA A 99 10.32 -8.36 24.76
N ASN A 100 10.46 -9.69 24.90
CA ASN A 100 9.80 -10.50 25.92
C ASN A 100 10.63 -10.68 27.21
N ALA A 101 11.77 -10.02 27.34
CA ALA A 101 12.63 -10.13 28.52
C ALA A 101 11.90 -9.65 29.78
N ALA A 102 12.31 -10.18 30.95
CA ALA A 102 11.63 -9.91 32.21
C ALA A 102 11.58 -8.42 32.56
N HIS A 103 12.61 -7.65 32.20
CA HIS A 103 12.65 -6.19 32.40
C HIS A 103 11.74 -5.41 31.45
N ASN A 104 11.32 -6.01 30.32
CA ASN A 104 10.42 -5.39 29.33
C ASN A 104 8.94 -5.76 29.52
N ARG A 105 8.58 -6.46 30.60
CA ARG A 105 7.18 -6.86 30.88
C ARG A 105 6.20 -5.70 30.89
N GLU A 106 6.60 -4.55 31.43
CA GLU A 106 5.78 -3.34 31.44
C GLU A 106 5.63 -2.76 30.03
N GLY A 107 6.72 -2.67 29.27
CA GLY A 107 6.70 -2.22 27.89
C GLY A 107 5.77 -3.07 27.01
N LEU A 108 5.83 -4.39 27.18
CA LEU A 108 4.96 -5.32 26.47
C LEU A 108 3.48 -5.21 26.91
N HIS A 109 3.23 -4.98 28.19
CA HIS A 109 1.87 -4.73 28.69
C HIS A 109 1.27 -3.45 28.08
N ASN A 110 2.05 -2.37 28.07
CA ASN A 110 1.65 -1.08 27.49
C ASN A 110 1.46 -1.18 25.97
N HIS A 111 2.34 -1.91 25.29
CA HIS A 111 2.26 -2.19 23.86
C HIS A 111 0.92 -2.81 23.45
N ARG A 112 0.39 -3.79 24.19
CA ARG A 112 -0.90 -4.42 23.89
C ARG A 112 -2.10 -3.47 23.99
N ARG A 113 -1.94 -2.36 24.71
CA ARG A 113 -2.97 -1.34 24.93
C ARG A 113 -2.77 -0.12 24.03
N TRP A 114 -1.80 -0.16 23.11
CA TRP A 114 -1.45 0.94 22.21
C TRP A 114 -2.66 1.55 21.50
N ILE A 115 -3.54 0.70 20.94
CA ILE A 115 -4.73 1.14 20.21
C ILE A 115 -5.79 1.73 21.15
N GLU A 116 -5.94 1.15 22.33
CA GLU A 116 -7.03 1.48 23.27
C GLU A 116 -6.73 2.70 24.13
N ASP A 117 -5.45 3.02 24.35
CA ASP A 117 -5.01 4.05 25.29
C ASP A 117 -4.18 5.15 24.59
N PRO A 118 -4.83 6.26 24.17
CA PRO A 118 -4.14 7.39 23.56
C PRO A 118 -3.00 7.97 24.42
N LYS A 119 -3.10 7.91 25.75
CA LYS A 119 -2.04 8.45 26.62
C LYS A 119 -0.75 7.66 26.53
N LEU A 120 -0.84 6.35 26.25
CA LEU A 120 0.36 5.53 26.02
C LEU A 120 1.07 5.95 24.72
N ARG A 121 0.33 6.44 23.72
CA ARG A 121 0.91 6.96 22.48
C ARG A 121 1.65 8.27 22.75
N ASP A 122 1.04 9.19 23.49
CA ASP A 122 1.69 10.44 23.91
C ASP A 122 3.00 10.13 24.67
N ILE A 123 2.95 9.23 25.65
CA ILE A 123 4.14 8.80 26.41
C ILE A 123 5.22 8.19 25.51
N PHE A 124 4.84 7.37 24.53
CA PHE A 124 5.78 6.72 23.63
C PHE A 124 6.52 7.72 22.73
N TRP A 125 5.82 8.72 22.23
CA TRP A 125 6.39 9.75 21.36
C TRP A 125 7.20 10.79 22.14
N ASP A 126 6.72 11.20 23.32
CA ASP A 126 7.34 12.26 24.12
C ASP A 126 8.56 11.79 24.93
N SER A 127 8.68 10.49 25.21
CA SER A 127 9.70 9.95 26.11
C SER A 127 10.40 8.72 25.54
N GLU A 128 11.64 8.92 25.08
CA GLU A 128 12.59 7.86 24.69
C GLU A 128 12.85 6.86 25.83
N THR A 129 12.74 7.31 27.08
CA THR A 129 12.95 6.45 28.27
C THR A 129 11.69 5.72 28.73
N SER A 130 10.57 5.81 27.99
CA SER A 130 9.36 5.09 28.38
C SER A 130 9.54 3.58 28.21
N SER A 131 8.88 2.79 29.06
CA SER A 131 9.04 1.33 29.06
C SER A 131 8.69 0.66 27.72
N ILE A 132 7.67 1.19 27.02
CA ILE A 132 7.29 0.72 25.68
C ILE A 132 8.34 1.10 24.62
N ARG A 133 8.94 2.30 24.70
CA ARG A 133 9.95 2.75 23.75
C ARG A 133 11.27 2.00 23.92
N GLN A 134 11.71 1.79 25.15
CA GLN A 134 12.88 0.96 25.46
C GLN A 134 12.71 -0.48 24.94
N ALA A 135 11.54 -1.08 25.11
CA ALA A 135 11.28 -2.43 24.58
C ALA A 135 11.39 -2.48 23.05
N VAL A 136 10.94 -1.45 22.34
CA VAL A 136 11.12 -1.33 20.88
C VAL A 136 12.59 -1.16 20.52
N ASP A 137 13.29 -0.23 21.15
CA ASP A 137 14.69 0.07 20.82
C ASP A 137 15.61 -1.13 21.08
N GLU A 138 15.36 -1.87 22.17
CA GLU A 138 16.08 -3.11 22.47
C GLU A 138 15.78 -4.22 21.46
N ALA A 139 14.51 -4.39 21.08
CA ALA A 139 14.13 -5.42 20.11
C ALA A 139 14.78 -5.19 18.73
N PHE A 140 14.93 -3.94 18.30
CA PHE A 140 15.60 -3.56 17.05
C PHE A 140 17.07 -3.17 17.22
N ALA A 141 17.71 -3.48 18.36
CA ALA A 141 19.08 -3.06 18.62
C ALA A 141 20.07 -3.61 17.59
N GLU A 142 19.94 -4.88 17.20
CA GLU A 142 20.83 -5.49 16.20
C GLU A 142 20.59 -4.95 14.80
N TYR A 143 19.33 -4.71 14.41
CA TYR A 143 19.00 -3.99 13.18
C TYR A 143 19.67 -2.61 13.15
N SER A 144 19.54 -1.84 14.24
CA SER A 144 20.10 -0.50 14.35
C SER A 144 21.63 -0.50 14.26
N LYS A 145 22.29 -1.46 14.92
CA LYS A 145 23.73 -1.66 14.82
C LYS A 145 24.15 -2.01 13.40
N TRP A 146 23.42 -2.90 12.74
CA TRP A 146 23.66 -3.28 11.34
C TRP A 146 23.50 -2.08 10.41
N TRP A 147 22.39 -1.35 10.49
CA TRP A 147 22.10 -0.19 9.64
C TRP A 147 23.17 0.89 9.73
N LYS A 148 23.63 1.22 10.94
CA LYS A 148 24.72 2.20 11.16
C LYS A 148 26.05 1.78 10.53
N ARG A 149 26.33 0.47 10.43
CA ARG A 149 27.52 -0.05 9.76
C ARG A 149 27.40 -0.01 8.24
N GLN A 150 26.18 -0.03 7.69
CA GLN A 150 25.95 0.07 6.25
C GLN A 150 26.27 1.45 5.67
N ALA A 151 26.63 2.44 6.49
CA ALA A 151 27.25 3.67 6.02
C ALA A 151 28.49 3.44 5.12
N VAL A 152 29.09 2.23 5.15
CA VAL A 152 30.18 1.82 4.24
C VAL A 152 29.69 1.54 2.81
N TRP A 153 28.44 1.09 2.62
CA TRP A 153 27.79 0.94 1.31
C TRP A 153 27.56 2.28 0.63
N THR A 154 27.31 3.30 1.45
CA THR A 154 27.23 4.68 1.01
C THR A 154 28.63 5.29 1.04
N LYS A 155 29.39 5.22 -0.05
CA LYS A 155 30.14 6.44 -0.42
C LYS A 155 29.07 7.36 -0.97
N PRO A 156 28.54 8.32 -0.17
CA PRO A 156 27.44 9.14 -0.63
C PRO A 156 27.88 9.79 -1.95
N PRO A 157 27.08 9.67 -3.04
CA PRO A 157 27.29 10.59 -4.15
C PRO A 157 27.25 12.02 -3.59
N PRO A 158 28.04 12.96 -4.14
CA PRO A 158 28.04 14.34 -3.67
C PRO A 158 26.60 14.85 -3.50
N GLY A 159 26.24 15.30 -2.29
CA GLY A 159 24.91 15.81 -2.00
C GLY A 159 23.89 14.82 -1.40
N LEU A 160 24.22 13.53 -1.20
CA LEU A 160 23.37 12.64 -0.40
C LEU A 160 23.40 13.05 1.08
N THR A 161 22.22 13.33 1.64
CA THR A 161 22.00 13.55 3.07
C THR A 161 21.01 12.51 3.57
N ILE A 162 21.33 11.85 4.70
CA ILE A 162 20.40 10.95 5.40
C ILE A 162 20.24 11.48 6.83
N THR A 163 19.00 11.71 7.24
CA THR A 163 18.62 12.10 8.59
C THR A 163 17.91 10.93 9.26
N GLU A 164 18.43 10.45 10.39
CA GLU A 164 17.75 9.42 11.21
C GLU A 164 16.48 10.01 11.84
N GLY A 165 15.42 9.21 11.95
CA GLY A 165 14.17 9.57 12.60
C GLY A 165 14.09 9.12 14.06
N LEU A 166 12.86 9.02 14.57
CA LEU A 166 12.61 8.66 15.98
C LEU A 166 12.89 7.20 16.25
N LEU A 167 12.36 6.31 15.40
CA LEU A 167 12.42 4.87 15.65
C LEU A 167 13.60 4.22 14.94
N PRO A 168 14.06 3.06 15.41
CA PRO A 168 15.00 2.21 14.69
C PRO A 168 14.61 2.04 13.21
N GLY A 169 15.44 2.54 12.31
CA GLY A 169 15.21 2.45 10.86
C GLY A 169 14.34 3.54 10.24
N ASP A 170 13.81 4.49 11.02
CA ASP A 170 13.25 5.70 10.45
C ASP A 170 14.37 6.55 9.84
N PHE A 171 14.16 7.05 8.63
CA PHE A 171 15.09 8.00 8.02
C PHE A 171 14.44 8.84 6.92
N ALA A 172 15.00 10.01 6.64
CA ALA A 172 14.77 10.74 5.41
C ALA A 172 16.09 10.91 4.65
N ALA A 173 16.13 10.43 3.40
CA ALA A 173 17.26 10.58 2.51
C ALA A 173 16.93 11.59 1.40
N THR A 174 17.85 12.51 1.12
CA THR A 174 17.74 13.46 0.00
C THR A 174 19.02 13.47 -0.80
N PHE A 175 18.89 13.47 -2.12
CA PHE A 175 20.01 13.57 -3.04
C PHE A 175 19.57 14.25 -4.33
N GLU A 176 20.53 14.70 -5.12
CA GLU A 176 20.28 15.30 -6.43
C GLU A 176 20.78 14.37 -7.54
N LYS A 177 20.00 14.23 -8.60
CA LYS A 177 20.40 13.58 -9.84
C LYS A 177 20.03 14.46 -11.02
N ASP A 178 21.01 14.78 -11.86
CA ASP A 178 20.84 15.63 -13.04
C ASP A 178 20.15 16.98 -12.74
N GLY A 179 20.48 17.62 -11.60
CA GLY A 179 19.84 18.87 -11.18
C GLY A 179 18.47 18.73 -10.52
N ILE A 180 17.97 17.51 -10.34
CA ILE A 180 16.65 17.23 -9.78
C ILE A 180 16.78 16.64 -8.36
N PRO A 181 16.19 17.28 -7.35
CA PRO A 181 16.20 16.77 -5.99
C PRO A 181 15.15 15.66 -5.80
N PHE A 182 15.57 14.55 -5.20
CA PHE A 182 14.72 13.41 -4.84
C PHE A 182 14.76 13.18 -3.33
N GLY A 183 13.63 12.72 -2.78
CA GLY A 183 13.52 12.33 -1.38
C GLY A 183 13.05 10.89 -1.21
N ILE A 184 13.63 10.18 -0.24
CA ILE A 184 13.17 8.86 0.18
C ILE A 184 12.89 8.92 1.68
N LEU A 185 11.67 8.63 2.09
CA LEU A 185 11.30 8.50 3.49
C LEU A 185 11.17 7.02 3.82
N GLY A 186 11.96 6.52 4.77
CA GLY A 186 11.79 5.21 5.35
C GLY A 186 11.14 5.32 6.72
N LEU A 187 10.05 4.58 6.96
CA LEU A 187 9.39 4.53 8.26
C LEU A 187 9.31 3.07 8.75
N ASN A 188 9.74 2.84 9.99
CA ASN A 188 9.55 1.57 10.66
C ASN A 188 8.07 1.36 10.95
N SER A 189 7.45 0.48 10.16
CA SER A 189 6.05 0.06 10.33
C SER A 189 5.88 -1.16 11.26
N ALA A 190 6.98 -1.76 11.71
CA ALA A 190 7.01 -3.01 12.46
C ALA A 190 7.22 -2.81 13.97
N PHE A 191 7.40 -1.56 14.42
CA PHE A 191 7.74 -1.25 15.82
C PHE A 191 6.69 -1.73 16.83
N LEU A 192 5.43 -1.89 16.41
CA LEU A 192 4.36 -2.45 17.21
C LEU A 192 4.21 -3.97 17.07
N GLN A 193 5.12 -4.70 16.45
CA GLN A 193 5.01 -6.15 16.29
C GLN A 193 5.99 -6.90 17.20
N LEU A 194 5.95 -6.57 18.50
CA LEU A 194 6.85 -7.14 19.52
C LEU A 194 6.57 -8.62 19.85
N THR A 195 5.42 -9.15 19.41
CA THR A 195 5.04 -10.56 19.59
C THR A 195 4.77 -11.26 18.24
N ASP A 196 4.42 -12.53 18.30
CA ASP A 196 4.01 -13.38 17.16
C ASP A 196 2.48 -13.42 16.97
N GLU A 197 1.74 -12.54 17.65
CA GLU A 197 0.29 -12.38 17.47
C GLU A 197 -0.06 -11.85 16.05
N ASP A 198 -1.33 -11.93 15.67
CA ASP A 198 -1.81 -11.32 14.42
C ASP A 198 -2.00 -9.80 14.59
N TYR A 199 -1.26 -9.03 13.79
CA TYR A 199 -1.25 -7.57 13.80
C TYR A 199 -1.97 -6.93 12.62
N ARG A 200 -2.66 -7.70 11.79
CA ARG A 200 -3.43 -7.13 10.68
C ARG A 200 -4.49 -6.15 11.21
N GLY A 201 -4.36 -4.89 10.82
CA GLY A 201 -5.24 -3.81 11.25
C GLY A 201 -4.94 -3.27 12.66
N LYS A 202 -3.77 -3.57 13.22
CA LYS A 202 -3.36 -3.19 14.58
C LYS A 202 -2.03 -2.44 14.63
N LEU A 203 -1.35 -2.29 13.50
CA LEU A 203 -0.10 -1.55 13.41
C LEU A 203 -0.35 -0.03 13.34
N GLY A 204 0.72 0.74 13.47
CA GLY A 204 0.68 2.19 13.46
C GLY A 204 1.85 2.75 12.68
N ILE A 205 1.62 3.89 12.06
CA ILE A 205 2.65 4.80 11.55
C ILE A 205 2.18 6.18 11.96
N GLY A 206 2.99 6.88 12.76
CA GLY A 206 2.65 8.20 13.30
C GLY A 206 3.16 9.35 12.44
N VAL A 207 2.46 10.49 12.49
CA VAL A 207 2.95 11.77 11.93
C VAL A 207 4.22 12.25 12.62
N GLU A 208 4.45 11.84 13.86
CA GLU A 208 5.64 12.08 14.66
C GLU A 208 6.87 11.50 13.95
N GLN A 209 6.79 10.25 13.46
CA GLN A 209 7.90 9.62 12.71
C GLN A 209 8.22 10.43 11.46
N PHE A 210 7.19 10.82 10.69
CA PHE A 210 7.35 11.60 9.47
C PHE A 210 8.03 12.94 9.74
N HIS A 211 7.56 13.70 10.72
CA HIS A 211 8.12 15.00 11.01
C HIS A 211 9.56 14.89 11.53
N ALA A 212 9.81 13.99 12.46
CA ALA A 212 11.13 13.86 13.06
C ALA A 212 12.21 13.37 12.07
N ALA A 213 11.91 12.33 11.27
CA ALA A 213 12.82 11.86 10.22
C ALA A 213 13.17 12.98 9.22
N CYS A 214 12.26 13.92 9.01
CA CYS A 214 12.41 15.04 8.11
C CYS A 214 12.86 16.35 8.81
N GLY A 215 13.60 16.26 9.91
CA GLY A 215 14.15 17.45 10.60
C GLY A 215 13.10 18.31 11.29
N GLY A 216 12.03 17.69 11.80
CA GLY A 216 10.92 18.33 12.49
C GLY A 216 9.83 18.91 11.58
N ASN A 217 10.02 18.92 10.25
CA ASN A 217 9.03 19.45 9.33
C ASN A 217 8.98 18.66 8.01
N GLY A 218 8.32 17.50 8.08
CA GLY A 218 8.06 16.63 6.92
C GLY A 218 7.35 17.33 5.76
N VAL A 219 6.49 18.30 6.03
CA VAL A 219 5.78 19.06 4.98
C VAL A 219 6.76 19.85 4.12
N ASN A 220 7.65 20.61 4.76
CA ASN A 220 8.66 21.41 4.10
C ASN A 220 9.72 20.54 3.45
N TRP A 221 10.17 19.48 4.14
CA TRP A 221 11.11 18.51 3.58
C TRP A 221 10.59 17.92 2.26
N ALA A 222 9.35 17.42 2.26
CA ALA A 222 8.74 16.84 1.07
C ALA A 222 8.48 17.88 -0.02
N ALA A 223 8.34 19.17 0.33
CA ALA A 223 8.16 20.26 -0.62
C ALA A 223 9.48 20.71 -1.27
N GLY A 224 10.61 20.43 -0.62
CA GLY A 224 11.95 20.70 -1.13
C GLY A 224 12.37 19.77 -2.28
N GLN A 225 11.69 18.64 -2.45
CA GLN A 225 12.02 17.63 -3.46
C GLN A 225 11.07 17.68 -4.65
N CYS A 226 11.53 17.22 -5.81
CA CYS A 226 10.71 17.13 -7.01
C CYS A 226 9.74 15.93 -6.93
N ALA A 227 10.24 14.78 -6.48
CA ALA A 227 9.46 13.57 -6.25
C ALA A 227 10.00 12.83 -5.02
N ASN A 228 9.09 12.24 -4.25
CA ASN A 228 9.45 11.45 -3.08
C ASN A 228 8.93 10.02 -3.18
N LEU A 229 9.71 9.06 -2.66
CA LEU A 229 9.27 7.70 -2.38
C LEU A 229 9.09 7.51 -0.87
N LEU A 230 8.04 6.80 -0.49
CA LEU A 230 7.85 6.30 0.88
C LEU A 230 8.19 4.81 0.86
N ILE A 231 9.00 4.34 1.81
CA ILE A 231 9.27 2.92 2.01
C ILE A 231 8.88 2.50 3.43
N THR A 232 8.17 1.38 3.55
CA THR A 232 7.83 0.72 4.82
C THR A 232 7.93 -0.78 4.61
N HIS A 233 7.83 -1.58 5.67
CA HIS A 233 7.70 -3.03 5.48
C HIS A 233 6.24 -3.45 5.21
N HIS A 234 5.30 -2.96 6.02
CA HIS A 234 3.89 -3.33 5.91
C HIS A 234 3.12 -2.41 4.94
N PRO A 235 2.15 -2.96 4.19
CA PRO A 235 1.20 -2.14 3.44
C PRO A 235 0.19 -1.49 4.37
N TRP A 236 -0.40 -0.37 3.95
CA TRP A 236 -1.28 0.41 4.83
C TRP A 236 -2.52 -0.35 5.32
N ALA A 237 -2.96 -1.41 4.65
CA ALA A 237 -4.05 -2.26 5.11
C ALA A 237 -3.77 -3.00 6.44
N TRP A 238 -2.52 -3.02 6.91
CA TRP A 238 -2.12 -3.59 8.20
C TRP A 238 -2.18 -2.59 9.34
N LEU A 239 -2.27 -1.29 9.04
CA LEU A 239 -2.38 -0.27 10.06
C LEU A 239 -3.80 -0.27 10.63
N GLU A 240 -3.95 0.15 11.88
CA GLU A 240 -5.26 0.45 12.44
C GLU A 240 -5.90 1.64 11.69
N PRO A 241 -7.23 1.67 11.47
CA PRO A 241 -7.90 2.68 10.65
C PRO A 241 -7.52 4.15 10.89
N THR A 242 -7.23 4.55 12.14
CA THR A 242 -6.78 5.91 12.46
C THR A 242 -5.42 6.19 11.82
N PHE A 243 -4.46 5.29 11.97
CA PHE A 243 -3.13 5.42 11.37
C PHE A 243 -3.16 5.25 9.84
N GLN A 244 -4.12 4.50 9.29
CA GLN A 244 -4.37 4.52 7.83
C GLN A 244 -4.77 5.92 7.37
N GLY A 245 -5.66 6.58 8.11
CA GLY A 245 -6.06 7.96 7.87
C GLY A 245 -4.86 8.92 7.92
N GLU A 246 -4.08 8.87 9.00
CA GLU A 246 -2.88 9.69 9.16
C GLU A 246 -1.87 9.48 8.02
N LEU A 247 -1.57 8.24 7.67
CA LEU A 247 -0.66 7.92 6.58
C LEU A 247 -1.16 8.50 5.25
N LEU A 248 -2.42 8.27 4.89
CA LEU A 248 -2.94 8.66 3.58
C LEU A 248 -3.21 10.17 3.46
N GLN A 249 -3.62 10.81 4.56
CA GLN A 249 -4.05 12.21 4.59
C GLN A 249 -2.93 13.16 5.01
N GLU A 250 -2.21 12.86 6.09
CA GLU A 250 -1.23 13.77 6.69
C GLU A 250 0.16 13.57 6.08
N ILE A 251 0.61 12.31 6.01
CA ILE A 251 1.95 11.96 5.49
C ILE A 251 1.94 11.98 3.97
N MET A 252 1.11 11.15 3.34
CA MET A 252 1.05 11.06 1.88
C MET A 252 0.20 12.13 1.20
N GLY A 253 -0.48 12.96 2.01
CA GLY A 253 -1.24 14.14 1.65
C GLY A 253 -0.64 15.02 0.56
N GLY A 254 -1.48 15.65 -0.26
CA GLY A 254 -1.09 16.77 -1.13
C GLY A 254 0.10 16.46 -2.07
N ARG A 255 0.10 15.31 -2.75
CA ARG A 255 1.17 14.91 -3.70
C ARG A 255 2.55 14.78 -3.03
N ARG A 256 2.64 14.52 -1.72
CA ARG A 256 3.95 14.36 -1.03
C ARG A 256 4.77 13.25 -1.64
N PHE A 257 4.16 12.10 -1.92
CA PHE A 257 4.88 10.93 -2.40
C PHE A 257 4.30 10.47 -3.74
N ALA A 258 5.19 10.15 -4.68
CA ALA A 258 4.83 9.57 -5.96
C ALA A 258 4.33 8.12 -5.79
N LEU A 259 5.00 7.38 -4.90
CA LEU A 259 4.79 5.95 -4.67
C LEU A 259 5.22 5.56 -3.25
N HIS A 260 4.42 4.67 -2.64
CA HIS A 260 4.75 3.93 -1.42
C HIS A 260 5.16 2.51 -1.82
N LEU A 261 6.36 2.08 -1.40
CA LEU A 261 6.92 0.76 -1.63
C LEU A 261 6.94 -0.04 -0.33
N CYS A 262 6.54 -1.32 -0.37
CA CYS A 262 6.61 -2.20 0.80
C CYS A 262 6.84 -3.69 0.46
N GLY A 263 6.95 -4.52 1.51
CA GLY A 263 7.18 -5.97 1.46
C GLY A 263 6.08 -6.77 2.16
N HIS A 264 6.47 -7.76 2.98
CA HIS A 264 5.63 -8.46 3.97
C HIS A 264 4.73 -9.60 3.44
N LEU A 265 3.85 -9.37 2.44
CA LEU A 265 2.88 -10.43 2.05
C LEU A 265 3.43 -11.47 1.07
N HIS A 266 4.73 -11.43 0.76
CA HIS A 266 5.42 -12.34 -0.16
C HIS A 266 4.74 -12.49 -1.55
N GLN A 267 3.96 -11.49 -1.95
CA GLN A 267 3.23 -11.47 -3.22
C GLN A 267 3.31 -10.07 -3.80
N THR A 268 3.26 -10.00 -5.13
CA THR A 268 3.28 -8.72 -5.82
C THR A 268 1.86 -8.18 -5.98
N TYR A 269 1.64 -6.93 -5.62
CA TYR A 269 0.42 -6.22 -6.04
C TYR A 269 0.65 -4.70 -6.10
N SER A 270 -0.23 -4.03 -6.82
CA SER A 270 -0.25 -2.58 -6.93
C SER A 270 -1.65 -2.06 -6.62
N MET A 271 -1.73 -1.00 -5.84
CA MET A 271 -2.97 -0.35 -5.48
C MET A 271 -2.88 1.16 -5.72
N GLU A 272 -3.99 1.75 -6.17
CA GLU A 272 -4.15 3.19 -6.29
C GLU A 272 -5.45 3.59 -5.59
N GLN A 273 -5.38 4.53 -4.66
CA GLN A 273 -6.52 5.04 -3.90
C GLN A 273 -6.67 6.54 -4.09
N ARG A 274 -7.90 7.01 -4.31
CA ARG A 274 -8.25 8.43 -4.41
C ARG A 274 -9.36 8.73 -3.41
N THR A 275 -9.27 9.88 -2.76
CA THR A 275 -10.28 10.33 -1.80
C THR A 275 -10.84 11.67 -2.25
N GLY A 276 -12.17 11.78 -2.41
CA GLY A 276 -12.85 13.05 -2.72
C GLY A 276 -12.40 13.73 -4.02
N GLY A 277 -11.99 12.96 -5.04
CA GLY A 277 -11.43 13.51 -6.28
C GLY A 277 -10.00 14.06 -6.16
N GLY A 278 -9.37 13.91 -5.00
CA GLY A 278 -7.98 14.29 -4.75
C GLY A 278 -6.96 13.38 -5.44
N ASP A 279 -5.69 13.72 -5.24
CA ASP A 279 -4.58 13.00 -5.86
C ASP A 279 -4.48 11.55 -5.43
N ALA A 280 -4.09 10.70 -6.37
CA ALA A 280 -3.85 9.29 -6.13
C ALA A 280 -2.75 9.04 -5.10
N ARG A 281 -3.03 8.15 -4.15
CA ARG A 281 -2.06 7.48 -3.27
C ARG A 281 -1.77 6.13 -3.88
N ARG A 282 -0.49 5.80 -4.05
CA ARG A 282 -0.07 4.61 -4.78
C ARG A 282 0.78 3.74 -3.87
N LEU A 283 0.45 2.46 -3.87
CA LEU A 283 1.19 1.41 -3.19
C LEU A 283 1.69 0.41 -4.24
N PHE A 284 2.93 -0.02 -4.08
CA PHE A 284 3.47 -1.16 -4.78
C PHE A 284 4.19 -2.06 -3.79
N GLN A 285 3.79 -3.33 -3.77
CA GLN A 285 4.40 -4.35 -2.97
C GLN A 285 5.02 -5.40 -3.89
N THR A 286 6.23 -5.85 -3.59
CA THR A 286 6.92 -6.89 -4.34
C THR A 286 6.96 -8.22 -3.57
N ARG A 287 7.29 -9.31 -4.29
CA ARG A 287 7.55 -10.63 -3.73
C ARG A 287 8.80 -10.65 -2.87
N SER A 288 8.82 -11.59 -1.94
CA SER A 288 9.95 -11.85 -1.07
C SER A 288 11.14 -12.37 -1.86
N LEU A 289 12.35 -11.93 -1.55
CA LEU A 289 13.57 -12.51 -2.14
C LEU A 289 13.71 -13.97 -1.76
N PHE A 290 13.47 -14.29 -0.49
CA PHE A 290 13.48 -15.66 0.00
C PHE A 290 12.40 -15.90 1.06
N GLY A 291 11.19 -16.24 0.59
CA GLY A 291 10.05 -16.56 1.43
C GLY A 291 9.64 -18.02 1.28
N LEU A 292 9.56 -18.73 2.42
CA LEU A 292 9.04 -20.08 2.52
C LEU A 292 7.71 -20.08 3.28
N GLU A 293 6.63 -20.46 2.60
CA GLU A 293 5.30 -20.60 3.21
C GLU A 293 4.86 -22.06 3.26
N ARG A 294 4.16 -22.45 4.33
CA ARG A 294 3.48 -23.75 4.40
C ARG A 294 2.02 -23.57 4.05
N HIS A 295 1.54 -24.23 3.01
CA HIS A 295 0.13 -24.27 2.64
C HIS A 295 -0.35 -25.72 2.61
N GLY A 296 -1.19 -26.11 3.57
CA GLY A 296 -1.48 -27.52 3.83
C GLY A 296 -0.21 -28.29 4.19
N ASP A 297 0.00 -29.44 3.54
CA ASP A 297 1.21 -30.27 3.73
C ASP A 297 2.39 -29.84 2.84
N GLY A 298 2.22 -28.82 1.98
CA GLY A 298 3.20 -28.39 0.99
C GLY A 298 3.99 -27.14 1.38
N LEU A 299 5.29 -27.13 1.07
CA LEU A 299 6.15 -25.94 1.14
C LEU A 299 6.07 -25.18 -0.19
N GLN A 300 5.65 -23.93 -0.17
CA GLN A 300 5.63 -23.04 -1.34
C GLN A 300 6.77 -22.02 -1.25
N ARG A 301 7.50 -21.87 -2.37
CA ARG A 301 8.51 -20.82 -2.55
C ARG A 301 7.83 -19.62 -3.19
N ARG A 302 7.92 -18.45 -2.56
CA ARG A 302 7.36 -17.19 -3.08
C ARG A 302 8.45 -16.18 -3.40
N HIS A 303 9.49 -16.66 -4.04
CA HIS A 303 10.67 -15.86 -4.35
C HIS A 303 10.40 -14.88 -5.50
N GLY A 304 11.01 -13.71 -5.46
CA GLY A 304 10.91 -12.69 -6.48
C GLY A 304 11.70 -11.43 -6.14
N LEU A 305 11.64 -10.48 -7.06
CA LEU A 305 12.29 -9.18 -6.97
C LEU A 305 11.57 -8.21 -7.91
N CYS A 306 11.86 -6.91 -7.79
CA CYS A 306 11.33 -5.95 -8.74
C CYS A 306 12.36 -4.85 -9.03
N ALA A 307 12.44 -4.39 -10.27
CA ALA A 307 13.05 -3.10 -10.57
C ALA A 307 11.95 -2.04 -10.77
N GLY A 308 12.24 -0.78 -10.47
CA GLY A 308 11.30 0.31 -10.67
C GLY A 308 11.96 1.56 -11.23
N ARG A 309 11.13 2.43 -11.80
CA ARG A 309 11.53 3.70 -12.40
C ARG A 309 10.53 4.80 -12.08
N LEU A 310 11.06 5.98 -11.80
CA LEU A 310 10.38 7.27 -11.87
C LEU A 310 10.98 8.08 -13.01
N GLU A 311 10.19 8.40 -14.01
CA GLU A 311 10.54 9.36 -15.05
C GLU A 311 9.94 10.72 -14.69
N ILE A 312 10.76 11.76 -14.71
CA ILE A 312 10.39 13.12 -14.36
C ILE A 312 10.44 14.00 -15.61
N ASP A 313 9.34 14.67 -15.90
CA ASP A 313 9.23 15.76 -16.88
C ASP A 313 8.88 17.07 -16.17
N THR A 314 9.90 17.89 -15.98
CA THR A 314 9.77 19.18 -15.30
C THR A 314 9.04 20.23 -16.15
N ALA A 315 9.02 20.08 -17.48
CA ALA A 315 8.37 21.03 -18.39
C ALA A 315 6.84 20.88 -18.34
N SER A 316 6.35 19.63 -18.30
CA SER A 316 4.92 19.36 -18.12
C SER A 316 4.48 19.29 -16.65
N ALA A 317 5.42 19.38 -15.71
CA ALA A 317 5.20 19.15 -14.28
C ALA A 317 4.54 17.79 -13.99
N THR A 318 4.91 16.76 -14.76
CA THR A 318 4.41 15.39 -14.58
C THR A 318 5.54 14.39 -14.40
N GLY A 319 5.22 13.28 -13.77
CA GLY A 319 6.09 12.12 -13.69
C GLY A 319 5.35 10.85 -14.09
N ILE A 320 6.11 9.82 -14.41
CA ILE A 320 5.63 8.48 -14.75
C ILE A 320 6.34 7.50 -13.83
N TRP A 321 5.60 6.56 -13.25
CA TRP A 321 6.22 5.42 -12.58
C TRP A 321 5.89 4.11 -13.28
N GLN A 322 6.84 3.18 -13.22
CA GLN A 322 6.75 1.86 -13.82
C GLN A 322 7.58 0.85 -13.00
N ALA A 323 7.16 -0.42 -13.03
CA ALA A 323 7.83 -1.51 -12.32
C ALA A 323 7.99 -2.76 -13.21
N TRP A 324 9.07 -3.49 -13.00
CA TRP A 324 9.44 -4.75 -13.67
C TRP A 324 9.46 -5.87 -12.62
N PRO A 325 8.29 -6.39 -12.25
CA PRO A 325 8.18 -7.43 -11.24
C PRO A 325 8.67 -8.76 -11.81
N ARG A 326 9.36 -9.54 -10.99
CA ARG A 326 9.89 -10.86 -11.31
C ARG A 326 9.50 -11.85 -10.24
N MET A 327 9.15 -13.06 -10.65
CA MET A 327 8.88 -14.16 -9.73
C MET A 327 9.64 -15.41 -10.17
N TYR A 328 9.99 -16.23 -9.19
CA TYR A 328 10.53 -17.56 -9.46
C TYR A 328 9.39 -18.47 -9.89
N HIS A 329 9.61 -19.17 -10.99
CA HIS A 329 8.64 -20.08 -11.57
C HIS A 329 9.31 -21.43 -11.85
N LEU A 330 8.60 -22.50 -11.54
CA LEU A 330 9.05 -23.85 -11.83
C LEU A 330 8.54 -24.24 -13.22
N THR A 331 9.45 -24.35 -14.19
CA THR A 331 9.14 -24.74 -15.57
C THR A 331 9.62 -26.17 -15.78
N GLY A 332 8.70 -27.14 -15.74
CA GLY A 332 9.07 -28.56 -15.71
C GLY A 332 9.77 -28.90 -14.40
N ASP A 333 11.04 -29.30 -14.46
CA ASP A 333 11.87 -29.62 -13.30
C ASP A 333 12.87 -28.51 -12.92
N ASP A 334 12.99 -27.46 -13.75
CA ASP A 334 13.95 -26.38 -13.58
C ASP A 334 13.30 -25.10 -13.06
N TRP A 335 14.01 -24.41 -12.17
CA TRP A 335 13.60 -23.09 -11.69
C TRP A 335 14.11 -22.01 -12.63
N ASP A 336 13.24 -21.05 -12.92
CA ASP A 336 13.53 -19.87 -13.73
C ASP A 336 12.96 -18.62 -13.07
N ILE A 337 13.35 -17.43 -13.51
CA ILE A 337 12.77 -16.15 -13.09
C ILE A 337 12.04 -15.52 -14.27
N ILE A 338 10.73 -15.32 -14.12
CA ILE A 338 9.87 -14.78 -15.18
C ILE A 338 9.23 -13.45 -14.75
N PRO A 339 8.74 -12.62 -15.69
CA PRO A 339 7.84 -11.52 -15.36
C PRO A 339 6.63 -11.99 -14.56
N ASP A 340 6.29 -11.28 -13.48
CA ASP A 340 5.24 -11.72 -12.55
C ASP A 340 3.83 -11.67 -13.19
N PRO A 341 3.20 -12.82 -13.46
CA PRO A 341 1.91 -12.89 -14.13
C PRO A 341 0.73 -12.49 -13.24
N ASP A 342 0.91 -12.33 -11.93
CA ASP A 342 -0.15 -11.87 -11.02
C ASP A 342 -0.48 -10.39 -11.25
N LEU A 343 0.41 -9.66 -11.92
CA LEU A 343 0.18 -8.29 -12.33
C LEU A 343 -0.27 -8.19 -13.79
N ARG A 344 -1.05 -7.13 -14.07
CA ARG A 344 -1.38 -6.75 -15.44
C ARG A 344 -0.18 -6.05 -16.08
N LEU A 345 0.67 -6.83 -16.73
CA LEU A 345 1.84 -6.34 -17.46
C LEU A 345 1.47 -5.72 -18.81
N ASP A 346 2.30 -4.79 -19.27
CA ASP A 346 2.13 -4.02 -20.50
C ASP A 346 2.50 -4.85 -21.73
N PRO A 347 1.56 -5.12 -22.65
CA PRO A 347 1.88 -5.80 -23.90
C PRO A 347 2.96 -5.08 -24.72
N ALA A 348 3.05 -3.74 -24.63
CA ALA A 348 4.03 -2.96 -25.38
C ALA A 348 5.48 -3.22 -24.92
N SER A 349 5.67 -3.64 -23.67
CA SER A 349 6.97 -4.00 -23.11
C SER A 349 7.30 -5.49 -23.26
N GLY A 350 6.62 -6.20 -24.17
CA GLY A 350 6.70 -7.66 -24.25
C GLY A 350 6.12 -8.37 -23.02
N ARG A 351 5.24 -7.70 -22.24
CA ARG A 351 4.75 -8.15 -20.93
C ARG A 351 5.84 -8.30 -19.88
N SER A 352 6.87 -7.47 -19.94
CA SER A 352 7.95 -7.47 -18.94
C SER A 352 7.77 -6.47 -17.78
N SER A 353 6.95 -5.44 -17.96
CA SER A 353 6.74 -4.37 -16.97
C SER A 353 5.27 -4.02 -16.78
N THR A 354 4.93 -3.31 -15.71
CA THR A 354 3.60 -2.71 -15.54
C THR A 354 3.36 -1.64 -16.58
N ARG A 355 2.10 -1.30 -16.83
CA ARG A 355 1.79 -0.10 -17.63
C ARG A 355 2.34 1.16 -16.96
N PRO A 356 2.90 2.12 -17.73
CA PRO A 356 3.28 3.42 -17.20
C PRO A 356 2.09 4.12 -16.52
N LYS A 357 2.30 4.66 -15.32
CA LYS A 357 1.27 5.39 -14.57
C LYS A 357 1.75 6.81 -14.27
N SER A 358 0.99 7.80 -14.73
CA SER A 358 1.34 9.20 -14.52
C SER A 358 0.97 9.71 -13.13
N PHE A 359 1.70 10.73 -12.68
CA PHE A 359 1.43 11.50 -11.49
C PHE A 359 1.87 12.95 -11.68
N ASP A 360 1.25 13.86 -10.94
CA ASP A 360 1.61 15.26 -10.99
C ASP A 360 2.81 15.53 -10.06
N LEU A 361 3.78 16.30 -10.54
CA LEU A 361 4.89 16.77 -9.73
C LEU A 361 4.44 17.89 -8.80
N ARG A 362 5.28 18.15 -7.79
CA ARG A 362 5.09 19.29 -6.91
C ARG A 362 5.51 20.59 -7.59
N PRO A 363 4.84 21.73 -7.32
CA PRO A 363 5.20 23.03 -7.90
C PRO A 363 6.65 23.46 -7.66
N GLY A 364 7.27 23.01 -6.56
CA GLY A 364 8.68 23.29 -6.23
C GLY A 364 9.68 22.75 -7.24
N CYS A 365 9.32 21.69 -7.99
CA CYS A 365 10.16 21.10 -9.03
C CYS A 365 10.43 22.06 -10.20
N MET A 366 9.53 23.01 -10.46
CA MET A 366 9.65 23.96 -11.58
C MET A 366 10.77 25.00 -11.39
N ARG A 367 11.33 25.16 -10.18
CA ARG A 367 12.40 26.13 -9.91
C ARG A 367 13.81 25.61 -10.22
N ALA A 368 13.99 24.30 -10.38
CA ALA A 368 15.28 23.69 -10.68
C ALA A 368 15.77 24.01 -12.11
N SER A 369 14.87 24.25 -13.07
CA SER A 369 15.25 24.57 -14.45
C SER A 369 15.74 26.01 -14.65
N ALA A 370 15.56 26.90 -13.66
CA ALA A 370 15.88 28.33 -13.79
C ALA A 370 17.32 28.69 -13.40
N LYS A 371 18.13 27.72 -12.93
CA LYS A 371 19.52 27.99 -12.47
C LYS A 371 20.62 27.74 -13.50
N THR A 372 20.29 27.45 -14.75
CA THR A 372 21.29 27.22 -15.79
C THR A 372 21.14 28.23 -16.93
N GLN A 373 21.61 29.47 -16.68
CA GLN A 373 22.16 30.43 -17.65
C GLN A 373 22.20 31.84 -17.02
N VAL A 374 23.13 32.08 -16.10
CA VAL A 374 23.63 33.44 -15.86
C VAL A 374 25.14 33.32 -15.65
N GLN A 375 25.92 33.82 -16.62
CA GLN A 375 27.36 34.03 -16.44
C GLN A 375 27.57 35.08 -15.34
N PRO A 376 28.63 34.97 -14.52
CA PRO A 376 28.87 35.92 -13.46
C PRO A 376 29.52 37.16 -14.06
N ASP A 377 28.75 38.24 -14.22
CA ASP A 377 29.32 39.57 -14.31
C ASP A 377 29.62 40.07 -12.90
N VAL A 378 30.91 40.31 -12.68
CA VAL A 378 31.48 40.95 -11.52
C VAL A 378 31.10 42.43 -11.59
N GLU A 379 30.42 42.97 -10.57
CA GLU A 379 30.90 44.13 -9.79
C GLU A 379 29.87 44.72 -8.81
N SER A 380 30.46 45.15 -7.68
CA SER A 380 30.06 46.20 -6.75
C SER A 380 29.16 45.84 -5.57
N VAL A 381 29.82 45.91 -4.43
CA VAL A 381 29.33 45.90 -3.05
C VAL A 381 28.56 47.18 -2.78
N ALA A 382 27.34 47.07 -2.24
CA ALA A 382 26.69 48.12 -1.48
C ALA A 382 25.95 47.51 -0.28
N GLN A 383 26.17 48.11 0.89
CA GLN A 383 25.68 47.70 2.20
C GLN A 383 24.15 47.89 2.36
N PRO A 384 23.51 47.22 3.34
CA PRO A 384 22.05 47.25 3.49
C PRO A 384 21.57 48.48 4.26
N ASP A 385 20.72 49.28 3.61
CA ASP A 385 19.99 50.39 4.25
C ASP A 385 18.74 49.88 4.99
N THR A 386 18.68 50.30 6.25
CA THR A 386 17.65 50.07 7.26
C THR A 386 16.34 50.79 6.94
N GLU A 387 15.40 50.16 6.23
CA GLU A 387 14.01 50.68 6.11
C GLU A 387 12.90 49.60 6.01
N LEU A 388 13.16 48.33 6.38
CA LEU A 388 12.11 47.28 6.37
C LEU A 388 11.57 46.88 7.76
N ALA A 389 12.00 47.55 8.83
CA ALA A 389 11.61 47.21 10.21
C ALA A 389 10.52 48.13 10.82
N LYS A 390 9.98 49.10 10.07
CA LYS A 390 9.03 50.10 10.60
C LYS A 390 7.59 50.00 10.09
N ALA A 391 7.26 49.02 9.23
CA ALA A 391 5.95 48.97 8.57
C ALA A 391 4.94 47.94 9.12
N ILE A 392 5.25 47.17 10.18
CA ILE A 392 4.36 46.06 10.66
C ILE A 392 3.53 46.40 11.91
N SER A 393 3.65 47.59 12.48
CA SER A 393 2.81 47.99 13.63
C SER A 393 2.01 49.23 13.28
N THR A 394 0.82 49.07 12.71
CA THR A 394 -0.45 49.74 13.08
C THR A 394 -1.54 49.34 12.08
N ASN A 395 -2.55 48.57 12.50
CA ASN A 395 -3.97 48.76 12.12
C ASN A 395 -4.82 47.55 12.54
N LEU A 396 -5.27 47.59 13.79
CA LEU A 396 -6.39 46.81 14.32
C LEU A 396 -7.52 47.80 14.61
N LYS A 397 -8.61 47.77 13.82
CA LYS A 397 -10.03 47.74 14.26
C LYS A 397 -11.06 48.19 13.19
N ALA A 398 -12.12 47.35 13.09
CA ALA A 398 -13.52 47.57 12.68
C ALA A 398 -13.84 47.83 11.19
N ALA A 399 -14.86 47.24 10.52
CA ALA A 399 -15.98 46.29 10.78
C ALA A 399 -16.59 45.89 9.38
N PRO A 400 -17.84 45.38 9.19
CA PRO A 400 -18.57 44.20 9.71
C PRO A 400 -19.15 43.25 8.61
N GLY A 401 -19.65 42.08 9.03
CA GLY A 401 -20.85 41.43 8.43
C GLY A 401 -20.67 40.45 7.27
N LEU A 402 -20.64 39.14 7.57
CA LEU A 402 -20.96 38.07 6.62
C LEU A 402 -21.91 37.06 7.28
N ALA A 403 -22.97 36.75 6.55
CA ALA A 403 -24.12 35.96 6.96
C ALA A 403 -23.75 34.50 7.31
N GLU A 404 -24.46 33.96 8.28
CA GLU A 404 -24.43 32.56 8.68
C GLU A 404 -24.94 31.66 7.56
N HIS A 405 -24.12 30.71 7.11
CA HIS A 405 -24.56 29.52 6.38
C HIS A 405 -24.84 28.39 7.38
N PRO A 406 -25.91 27.59 7.20
CA PRO A 406 -26.27 26.52 8.13
C PRO A 406 -25.24 25.37 8.07
N PRO A 407 -25.10 24.58 9.15
CA PRO A 407 -24.14 23.48 9.19
C PRO A 407 -24.51 22.42 8.14
N GLY A 408 -23.65 22.28 7.14
CA GLY A 408 -23.67 21.16 6.20
C GLY A 408 -23.49 19.85 6.97
N ARG A 409 -24.42 18.92 6.75
CA ARG A 409 -24.37 17.54 7.24
C ARG A 409 -23.02 16.90 6.84
N PRO A 410 -22.31 16.20 7.75
CA PRO A 410 -21.16 15.40 7.34
C PRO A 410 -21.66 14.25 6.46
N GLU A 411 -21.26 14.26 5.19
CA GLU A 411 -21.47 13.17 4.27
C GLU A 411 -20.47 12.06 4.64
N LEU A 412 -20.94 11.09 5.44
CA LEU A 412 -20.17 9.92 5.82
C LEU A 412 -19.92 9.06 4.58
N THR A 413 -18.72 9.11 4.02
CA THR A 413 -18.23 8.07 3.10
C THR A 413 -18.00 6.78 3.91
N PRO A 414 -18.62 5.64 3.56
CA PRO A 414 -18.46 4.43 4.35
C PRO A 414 -17.04 3.85 4.16
N VAL A 415 -16.38 3.56 5.27
CA VAL A 415 -15.15 2.76 5.32
C VAL A 415 -15.57 1.29 5.21
N PHE A 416 -15.29 0.64 4.09
CA PHE A 416 -15.73 -0.74 3.85
C PHE A 416 -14.69 -1.76 4.32
N SER A 417 -14.75 -2.20 5.58
CA SER A 417 -14.04 -3.41 6.04
C SER A 417 -15.04 -4.55 6.26
N PHE A 418 -15.20 -5.42 5.26
CA PHE A 418 -16.02 -6.62 5.40
C PHE A 418 -15.13 -7.86 5.48
N PRO A 419 -15.15 -8.64 6.58
CA PRO A 419 -14.32 -9.85 6.74
C PRO A 419 -14.52 -10.89 5.64
N TRP A 420 -15.69 -10.91 5.00
CA TRP A 420 -16.04 -11.80 3.89
C TRP A 420 -15.61 -11.27 2.52
N ALA A 421 -15.17 -10.02 2.41
CA ALA A 421 -14.80 -9.42 1.13
C ALA A 421 -13.40 -9.89 0.71
N CYS A 422 -13.30 -10.42 -0.50
CA CYS A 422 -12.02 -10.77 -1.10
C CYS A 422 -11.45 -9.66 -1.99
N ASP A 423 -12.26 -8.67 -2.35
CA ASP A 423 -11.94 -7.62 -3.31
C ASP A 423 -12.98 -6.50 -3.20
N TRP A 424 -12.62 -5.25 -3.48
CA TRP A 424 -13.53 -4.10 -3.47
C TRP A 424 -12.93 -2.93 -4.25
N GLY A 425 -13.77 -1.97 -4.62
CA GLY A 425 -13.34 -0.77 -5.32
C GLY A 425 -14.51 0.10 -5.72
N GLU A 426 -14.25 1.02 -6.63
CA GLU A 426 -15.26 1.85 -7.26
C GLU A 426 -14.96 1.89 -8.77
N ASP A 427 -16.00 1.75 -9.59
CA ASP A 427 -15.91 1.90 -11.05
C ASP A 427 -17.04 2.81 -11.54
N ASP A 428 -17.25 2.89 -12.87
CA ASP A 428 -18.29 3.75 -13.48
C ASP A 428 -19.73 3.45 -12.99
N TYR A 429 -19.94 2.33 -12.29
CA TYR A 429 -21.21 1.91 -11.70
C TYR A 429 -21.29 2.15 -10.18
N GLY A 430 -20.29 2.82 -9.61
CA GLY A 430 -20.19 3.13 -8.18
C GLY A 430 -19.47 2.04 -7.37
N PRO A 431 -19.46 2.19 -6.03
CA PRO A 431 -18.72 1.30 -5.16
C PRO A 431 -19.17 -0.15 -5.30
N TRP A 432 -18.22 -1.07 -5.27
CA TRP A 432 -18.43 -2.50 -5.35
C TRP A 432 -17.55 -3.24 -4.36
N VAL A 433 -18.05 -4.39 -3.93
CA VAL A 433 -17.34 -5.34 -3.08
C VAL A 433 -17.60 -6.73 -3.65
N ALA A 434 -16.65 -7.65 -3.50
CA ALA A 434 -16.80 -9.01 -3.99
C ALA A 434 -16.38 -10.02 -2.95
N PHE A 435 -16.96 -11.22 -3.04
CA PHE A 435 -16.54 -12.39 -2.28
C PHE A 435 -16.26 -13.56 -3.23
N ARG A 436 -15.58 -14.60 -2.71
CA ARG A 436 -15.31 -15.83 -3.45
C ARG A 436 -15.80 -17.06 -2.71
N ILE A 437 -16.44 -17.97 -3.45
CA ILE A 437 -16.76 -19.33 -3.00
C ILE A 437 -16.16 -20.31 -3.98
N LYS A 438 -15.26 -21.18 -3.51
CA LYS A 438 -14.58 -22.20 -4.34
C LYS A 438 -13.99 -21.62 -5.65
N GLY A 439 -13.34 -20.46 -5.55
CA GLY A 439 -12.72 -19.75 -6.67
C GLY A 439 -13.66 -18.88 -7.51
N LEU A 440 -14.98 -19.05 -7.41
CA LEU A 440 -15.98 -18.25 -8.13
C LEU A 440 -16.21 -16.92 -7.45
N ARG A 441 -16.10 -15.83 -8.21
CA ARG A 441 -16.20 -14.44 -7.72
C ARG A 441 -17.60 -13.89 -7.95
N GLN A 442 -18.22 -13.36 -6.90
CA GLN A 442 -19.50 -12.64 -6.98
C GLN A 442 -19.31 -11.20 -6.52
N VAL A 443 -19.80 -10.24 -7.31
CA VAL A 443 -19.75 -8.81 -7.00
C VAL A 443 -21.09 -8.33 -6.47
N LEU A 444 -21.02 -7.43 -5.49
CA LEU A 444 -22.11 -6.68 -4.91
C LEU A 444 -21.85 -5.19 -5.11
N ARG A 445 -22.91 -4.40 -5.29
CA ARG A 445 -22.87 -2.96 -5.59
C ARG A 445 -23.54 -2.16 -4.50
N TRP A 446 -22.93 -1.04 -4.13
CA TRP A 446 -23.46 -0.17 -3.10
C TRP A 446 -24.68 0.58 -3.62
N VAL A 447 -25.80 0.39 -2.96
CA VAL A 447 -27.02 1.15 -3.19
C VAL A 447 -27.18 2.14 -2.04
N PRO A 448 -27.00 3.44 -2.27
CA PRO A 448 -27.06 4.44 -1.20
C PRO A 448 -28.50 4.61 -0.68
N PRO A 449 -28.68 5.05 0.58
CA PRO A 449 -29.98 5.43 1.10
C PRO A 449 -30.60 6.56 0.26
N GLY A 450 -31.91 6.54 0.08
CA GLY A 450 -32.59 7.48 -0.78
C GLY A 450 -34.10 7.28 -0.82
N ALA A 451 -34.81 8.27 -1.35
CA ALA A 451 -36.24 8.18 -1.57
C ALA A 451 -36.55 8.27 -3.06
N PHE A 452 -37.37 7.36 -3.57
CA PHE A 452 -37.80 7.36 -4.96
C PHE A 452 -39.32 7.20 -5.06
N ARG A 453 -39.90 7.68 -6.17
CA ARG A 453 -41.31 7.38 -6.50
C ARG A 453 -41.33 6.06 -7.27
N GLY A 454 -41.83 5.00 -6.62
CA GLY A 454 -42.07 3.71 -7.26
C GLY A 454 -43.32 3.72 -8.15
N GLU A 455 -43.65 2.57 -8.72
CA GLU A 455 -44.82 2.41 -9.61
C GLU A 455 -46.18 2.47 -8.89
N ARG A 456 -46.20 2.45 -7.55
CA ARG A 456 -47.38 2.71 -6.71
C ARG A 456 -47.33 4.12 -6.10
N PRO A 457 -48.47 4.77 -5.79
CA PRO A 457 -48.52 6.19 -5.42
C PRO A 457 -47.86 6.55 -4.07
N ALA A 458 -47.23 5.60 -3.37
CA ALA A 458 -46.50 5.84 -2.12
C ALA A 458 -44.99 6.03 -2.38
N ARG A 459 -44.41 7.08 -1.81
CA ARG A 459 -42.96 7.34 -1.82
C ARG A 459 -42.25 6.26 -1.01
N ALA A 460 -41.40 5.46 -1.65
CA ALA A 460 -40.59 4.46 -0.97
C ALA A 460 -39.29 5.11 -0.44
N ILE A 461 -38.92 4.78 0.81
CA ILE A 461 -37.73 5.31 1.48
C ILE A 461 -36.82 4.15 1.82
N ILE A 462 -35.62 4.14 1.22
CA ILE A 462 -34.51 3.28 1.61
C ILE A 462 -33.72 4.04 2.68
N SER A 463 -33.97 3.71 3.94
CA SER A 463 -33.42 4.44 5.09
C SER A 463 -31.93 4.21 5.34
N ARG A 464 -31.37 3.12 4.81
CA ARG A 464 -29.96 2.72 4.95
C ARG A 464 -29.47 2.11 3.64
N GLY A 465 -28.21 2.33 3.30
CA GLY A 465 -27.65 1.72 2.10
C GLY A 465 -27.49 0.20 2.24
N LEU A 466 -27.40 -0.49 1.11
CA LEU A 466 -27.26 -1.94 1.06
C LEU A 466 -26.34 -2.36 -0.08
N TRP A 467 -25.74 -3.54 0.05
CA TRP A 467 -25.01 -4.18 -1.04
C TRP A 467 -25.92 -5.13 -1.81
N LEU A 468 -26.03 -4.93 -3.11
CA LEU A 468 -26.90 -5.71 -3.99
C LEU A 468 -26.07 -6.44 -5.04
N ALA A 469 -26.31 -7.74 -5.24
CA ALA A 469 -25.62 -8.50 -6.29
C ALA A 469 -25.77 -7.84 -7.67
N ASP A 470 -24.64 -7.67 -8.36
CA ASP A 470 -24.59 -7.01 -9.68
C ASP A 470 -25.21 -7.85 -10.81
N THR A 471 -25.43 -9.12 -10.50
CA THR A 471 -25.92 -10.18 -11.38
C THR A 471 -26.90 -11.07 -10.62
N THR A 472 -27.76 -11.77 -11.36
CA THR A 472 -28.53 -12.88 -10.79
C THR A 472 -27.58 -14.00 -10.37
N CYS A 473 -27.88 -14.71 -9.29
CA CYS A 473 -27.07 -15.83 -8.83
C CYS A 473 -26.81 -16.81 -9.99
N THR A 474 -25.54 -17.04 -10.29
CA THR A 474 -25.15 -17.94 -11.38
C THR A 474 -25.31 -19.40 -10.95
N GLN A 475 -25.46 -20.30 -11.92
CA GLN A 475 -25.47 -21.74 -11.68
C GLN A 475 -24.19 -22.22 -11.02
N GLY A 476 -23.04 -21.63 -11.40
CA GLY A 476 -21.76 -21.90 -10.77
C GLY A 476 -21.74 -21.57 -9.29
N LEU A 477 -22.17 -20.36 -8.91
CA LEU A 477 -22.22 -19.96 -7.50
C LEU A 477 -23.21 -20.83 -6.72
N TRP A 478 -24.40 -21.08 -7.30
CA TRP A 478 -25.41 -21.94 -6.70
C TRP A 478 -24.88 -23.34 -6.42
N GLN A 479 -24.28 -23.99 -7.41
CA GLN A 479 -23.71 -25.33 -7.26
C GLN A 479 -22.55 -25.36 -6.28
N ALA A 480 -21.73 -24.30 -6.22
CA ALA A 480 -20.62 -24.22 -5.28
C ALA A 480 -21.08 -24.21 -3.81
N VAL A 481 -22.21 -23.56 -3.52
CA VAL A 481 -22.83 -23.46 -2.19
C VAL A 481 -23.73 -24.68 -1.88
N MET A 482 -24.58 -25.09 -2.82
CA MET A 482 -25.62 -26.11 -2.60
C MET A 482 -25.18 -27.54 -2.95
N GLY A 483 -24.10 -27.69 -3.73
CA GLY A 483 -23.62 -28.99 -4.22
C GLY A 483 -24.46 -29.61 -5.35
N ARG A 484 -25.58 -28.99 -5.73
CA ARG A 484 -26.50 -29.44 -6.78
C ARG A 484 -26.92 -28.27 -7.69
N ASN A 485 -27.24 -28.54 -8.95
CA ASN A 485 -27.76 -27.54 -9.90
C ASN A 485 -29.16 -27.97 -10.39
N PRO A 486 -30.26 -27.27 -9.99
CA PRO A 486 -31.63 -27.61 -10.38
C PRO A 486 -32.05 -27.04 -11.75
N SER A 487 -31.18 -26.25 -12.39
CA SER A 487 -31.52 -25.55 -13.63
C SER A 487 -31.75 -26.53 -14.77
N ARG A 488 -32.73 -26.25 -15.63
CA ARG A 488 -32.97 -27.06 -16.83
C ARG A 488 -31.97 -26.68 -17.93
N PHE A 489 -31.76 -25.39 -18.15
CA PHE A 489 -30.77 -24.89 -19.10
C PHE A 489 -29.37 -24.83 -18.47
N GLN A 490 -28.39 -25.53 -19.04
CA GLN A 490 -27.06 -25.64 -18.44
C GLN A 490 -26.09 -24.53 -18.88
N GLY A 491 -25.30 -24.04 -17.92
CA GLY A 491 -24.14 -23.17 -18.16
C GLY A 491 -23.72 -22.44 -16.89
N GLN A 492 -22.43 -22.50 -16.54
CA GLN A 492 -21.90 -21.99 -15.27
C GLN A 492 -22.23 -20.51 -15.02
N GLU A 493 -22.15 -19.68 -16.06
CA GLU A 493 -22.44 -18.24 -16.03
C GLU A 493 -23.92 -17.89 -16.27
N ARG A 494 -24.79 -18.88 -16.45
CA ARG A 494 -26.23 -18.66 -16.61
C ARG A 494 -26.87 -18.45 -15.24
N PRO A 495 -27.98 -17.70 -15.16
CA PRO A 495 -28.79 -17.63 -13.95
C PRO A 495 -29.28 -19.04 -13.55
N VAL A 496 -29.31 -19.31 -12.26
CA VAL A 496 -30.01 -20.49 -11.73
C VAL A 496 -31.53 -20.31 -11.89
N GLU A 497 -32.23 -21.40 -12.22
CA GLU A 497 -33.69 -21.44 -12.37
C GLU A 497 -34.28 -22.73 -11.75
N ASN A 498 -35.63 -22.84 -11.71
CA ASN A 498 -36.38 -23.95 -11.09
C ASN A 498 -36.15 -24.10 -9.58
N LEU A 499 -36.21 -22.97 -8.86
CA LEU A 499 -36.03 -22.92 -7.41
C LEU A 499 -37.36 -22.84 -6.67
N SER A 500 -37.48 -23.57 -5.56
CA SER A 500 -38.52 -23.30 -4.57
C SER A 500 -38.08 -22.18 -3.60
N TRP A 501 -39.02 -21.66 -2.81
CA TRP A 501 -38.70 -20.68 -1.76
C TRP A 501 -37.78 -21.29 -0.69
N ASP A 502 -38.00 -22.56 -0.32
CA ASP A 502 -37.18 -23.29 0.65
C ASP A 502 -35.74 -23.47 0.14
N ASP A 503 -35.56 -23.79 -1.14
CA ASP A 503 -34.22 -23.90 -1.76
C ASP A 503 -33.44 -22.58 -1.64
N VAL A 504 -34.13 -21.45 -1.76
CA VAL A 504 -33.53 -20.13 -1.64
C VAL A 504 -33.13 -19.82 -0.20
N GLN A 505 -33.96 -20.17 0.79
CA GLN A 505 -33.60 -19.99 2.19
C GLN A 505 -32.39 -20.85 2.57
N ASP A 506 -32.36 -22.12 2.13
CA ASP A 506 -31.23 -23.01 2.36
C ASP A 506 -29.94 -22.48 1.73
N PHE A 507 -30.01 -21.92 0.52
CA PHE A 507 -28.87 -21.29 -0.14
C PHE A 507 -28.33 -20.11 0.67
N LEU A 508 -29.21 -19.20 1.13
CA LEU A 508 -28.83 -18.01 1.89
C LEU A 508 -28.20 -18.40 3.24
N GLN A 509 -28.78 -19.38 3.93
CA GLN A 509 -28.23 -19.87 5.19
C GLN A 509 -26.82 -20.42 5.00
N ARG A 510 -26.63 -21.34 4.04
CA ARG A 510 -25.30 -21.92 3.77
C ARG A 510 -24.29 -20.88 3.31
N LEU A 511 -24.71 -19.90 2.50
CA LEU A 511 -23.84 -18.82 2.07
C LEU A 511 -23.36 -17.98 3.27
N ASN A 512 -24.24 -17.71 4.23
CA ASN A 512 -23.89 -16.99 5.47
C ASN A 512 -23.03 -17.83 6.43
N ASP A 513 -23.25 -19.14 6.49
CA ASP A 513 -22.40 -20.05 7.27
C ASP A 513 -20.97 -20.10 6.69
N MET A 514 -20.85 -20.05 5.36
CA MET A 514 -19.56 -20.03 4.66
C MET A 514 -18.87 -18.66 4.72
N LEU A 515 -19.63 -17.57 4.83
CA LEU A 515 -19.13 -16.20 4.89
C LEU A 515 -19.74 -15.45 6.08
N PRO A 516 -19.25 -15.71 7.30
CA PRO A 516 -19.72 -15.01 8.49
C PRO A 516 -19.65 -13.49 8.33
N GLY A 517 -20.75 -12.81 8.66
CA GLY A 517 -20.89 -11.35 8.52
C GLY A 517 -21.35 -10.85 7.14
N LEU A 518 -21.58 -11.74 6.15
CA LEU A 518 -22.18 -11.36 4.87
C LEU A 518 -23.67 -11.00 5.00
N GLU A 519 -24.38 -11.67 5.91
CA GLU A 519 -25.81 -11.46 6.17
C GLU A 519 -26.68 -11.48 4.87
N ALA A 520 -26.34 -12.31 3.89
CA ALA A 520 -27.07 -12.45 2.65
C ALA A 520 -28.57 -12.77 2.90
N ARG A 521 -29.45 -12.02 2.25
CA ARG A 521 -30.92 -12.14 2.27
C ARG A 521 -31.53 -11.77 0.92
N LEU A 522 -32.82 -12.03 0.73
CA LEU A 522 -33.54 -11.46 -0.41
C LEU A 522 -33.73 -9.93 -0.25
N PRO A 523 -33.52 -9.12 -1.30
CA PRO A 523 -33.92 -7.73 -1.28
C PRO A 523 -35.45 -7.61 -1.29
N THR A 524 -35.98 -6.56 -0.67
CA THR A 524 -37.39 -6.19 -0.81
C THR A 524 -37.66 -5.63 -2.22
N GLU A 525 -38.92 -5.63 -2.65
CA GLU A 525 -39.32 -5.04 -3.95
C GLU A 525 -38.87 -3.58 -4.08
N ALA A 526 -38.98 -2.80 -2.99
CA ALA A 526 -38.54 -1.41 -2.95
C ALA A 526 -37.01 -1.25 -3.05
N GLU A 527 -36.23 -2.10 -2.35
CA GLU A 527 -34.76 -2.09 -2.44
C GLU A 527 -34.28 -2.47 -3.85
N TRP A 528 -34.96 -3.45 -4.46
CA TRP A 528 -34.67 -3.88 -5.82
C TRP A 528 -34.95 -2.79 -6.84
N GLU A 529 -36.12 -2.12 -6.75
CA GLU A 529 -36.48 -1.04 -7.67
C GLU A 529 -35.55 0.19 -7.51
N HIS A 530 -35.14 0.50 -6.27
CA HIS A 530 -34.18 1.58 -5.99
C HIS A 530 -32.81 1.30 -6.60
N GLY A 531 -32.27 0.10 -6.40
CA GLY A 531 -30.99 -0.32 -6.97
C GLY A 531 -30.97 -0.24 -8.50
N CYS A 532 -32.07 -0.61 -9.15
CA CYS A 532 -32.23 -0.51 -10.61
C CYS A 532 -32.25 0.95 -11.12
N ARG A 533 -32.66 1.92 -10.29
CA ARG A 533 -32.82 3.34 -10.67
C ARG A 533 -31.61 4.21 -10.29
N ALA A 534 -30.81 3.80 -9.32
CA ALA A 534 -29.65 4.58 -8.82
C ALA A 534 -28.45 4.62 -9.79
N SER A 535 -28.44 3.84 -10.88
CA SER A 535 -27.41 3.88 -11.92
C SER A 535 -27.72 4.93 -13.00
N ARG A 536 -26.75 5.80 -13.35
CA ARG A 536 -26.92 6.93 -14.30
C ARG A 536 -27.52 6.51 -15.67
N PRO A 537 -28.31 7.39 -16.33
CA PRO A 537 -28.82 7.13 -17.67
C PRO A 537 -27.68 7.05 -18.70
N GLY A 538 -27.57 5.93 -19.43
CA GLY A 538 -26.64 5.77 -20.56
C GLY A 538 -25.65 4.59 -20.46
N SER A 539 -25.57 3.88 -19.34
CA SER A 539 -24.64 2.75 -19.19
C SER A 539 -25.22 1.42 -19.70
N MET A 540 -24.34 0.55 -20.20
CA MET A 540 -24.68 -0.74 -20.82
C MET A 540 -25.26 -1.78 -19.84
N SER A 541 -25.35 -1.48 -18.52
CA SER A 541 -26.02 -2.33 -17.54
C SER A 541 -27.54 -2.40 -17.80
N PHE A 542 -28.15 -1.33 -18.30
CA PHE A 542 -29.61 -1.28 -18.47
C PHE A 542 -30.16 -2.28 -19.51
N ARG A 543 -29.34 -2.70 -20.50
CA ARG A 543 -29.78 -3.70 -21.51
C ARG A 543 -29.73 -5.15 -21.01
N ARG A 544 -28.93 -5.45 -19.99
CA ARG A 544 -28.87 -6.79 -19.36
C ARG A 544 -29.87 -6.93 -18.21
N TRP A 545 -30.22 -5.82 -17.55
CA TRP A 545 -31.17 -5.79 -16.42
C TRP A 545 -32.65 -5.86 -16.84
N ARG A 546 -33.03 -5.38 -18.03
CA ARG A 546 -34.43 -5.41 -18.51
C ARG A 546 -34.85 -6.71 -19.23
N LYS A 547 -33.92 -7.58 -19.64
CA LYS A 547 -34.22 -8.72 -20.54
C LYS A 547 -34.38 -10.10 -19.87
N SER A 548 -34.27 -10.22 -18.55
CA SER A 548 -34.39 -11.53 -17.87
C SER A 548 -35.32 -11.52 -16.64
N CYS A 549 -36.42 -10.76 -16.67
CA CYS A 549 -37.35 -10.69 -15.53
C CYS A 549 -38.38 -11.83 -15.55
N THR A 550 -38.17 -12.86 -14.74
CA THR A 550 -39.24 -13.72 -14.19
C THR A 550 -38.95 -14.05 -12.73
N SER A 551 -39.98 -14.34 -11.94
CA SER A 551 -39.96 -14.67 -10.50
C SER A 551 -39.20 -15.95 -10.12
N SER A 552 -38.40 -16.49 -11.05
CA SER A 552 -37.71 -17.78 -10.96
C SER A 552 -36.19 -17.65 -10.81
N GLN A 553 -35.65 -16.42 -10.69
CA GLN A 553 -34.22 -16.15 -10.60
C GLN A 553 -33.84 -15.53 -9.26
N LEU A 554 -32.86 -16.11 -8.58
CA LEU A 554 -32.40 -15.63 -7.28
C LEU A 554 -31.51 -14.39 -7.41
N ARG A 555 -31.83 -13.35 -6.63
CA ARG A 555 -30.94 -12.23 -6.30
C ARG A 555 -30.90 -12.07 -4.79
N PHE A 556 -29.74 -11.75 -4.25
CA PHE A 556 -29.56 -11.54 -2.83
C PHE A 556 -28.81 -10.22 -2.56
N SER A 557 -29.05 -9.68 -1.37
CA SER A 557 -28.46 -8.47 -0.82
C SER A 557 -27.89 -8.78 0.55
N THR A 558 -26.92 -8.01 1.03
CA THR A 558 -26.45 -8.17 2.42
C THR A 558 -27.35 -7.44 3.41
N GLY A 559 -27.47 -7.99 4.61
CA GLY A 559 -27.95 -7.29 5.80
C GLY A 559 -26.88 -6.32 6.31
N ARG A 560 -27.36 -5.12 6.67
CA ARG A 560 -26.77 -4.12 7.58
C ARG A 560 -25.26 -3.83 7.44
N SER A 561 -24.95 -2.64 6.93
CA SER A 561 -23.75 -1.86 7.29
C SER A 561 -24.10 -0.82 8.35
#